data_AF-A0A926NUY0-F1
#
_entry.id   AF-A0A926NUY0-F1
#
_cell.length_a   1.000
_cell.length_b   1.000
_cell.length_c   1.000
_cell.angle_alpha   90.00
_cell.angle_beta   90.00
_cell.angle_gamma   90.00
#
_symmetry.space_group_name_H-M   'P 1'
#
loop_
_entity.id
_entity.type
_entity.pdbx_description
1 polymer ?
#
loop_
_entity_poly.entity_id
_entity_poly.type
_entity_poly.pdbx_seq_one_letter_code
_entity_poly.pdbx_strand_id
1 'polypeptide(L)'
;MNKNQICKVLGVFIFLNVVSCSKDNTVTPSSGNSTGGTSGGTTTPQFTGPNTGATNLTVRLIYLVPADRALNQQYTDAVTAGVTQLTAWYKSTLGTNKTFHLNTQIVETIKSTQNAAWFNASNSTSGTDAQYYFYNNARNDIKSLLGTGYDESKYVYLVYVDAQGATGAGALGFTAMPENDLKGLTNQMTEPVSRWVGGAGHELGHAFGLPHPDNQNPQALMWTGYTIFPNCIFQANDKTILNGSKFFY
;
A
#
# COMPACT_ATOMS: atom_id res chain seq x y z
N MET A 1 44.34 30.93 28.65
CA MET A 1 43.86 29.88 29.58
C MET A 1 42.76 29.09 28.87
N ASN A 2 42.90 27.76 28.83
CA ASN A 2 42.04 26.79 28.14
C ASN A 2 40.60 26.72 28.70
N LYS A 3 39.63 26.36 27.83
CA LYS A 3 38.90 25.07 27.93
C LYS A 3 37.88 24.85 26.79
N ASN A 4 38.14 23.78 26.04
CA ASN A 4 37.24 22.70 25.60
C ASN A 4 36.09 22.95 24.62
N GLN A 5 36.33 22.38 23.43
CA GLN A 5 35.37 21.76 22.52
C GLN A 5 34.30 20.91 23.21
N ILE A 6 33.05 21.07 22.76
CA ILE A 6 32.03 20.02 22.78
C ILE A 6 31.30 20.07 21.43
N CYS A 7 31.60 19.09 20.57
CA CYS A 7 30.74 18.69 19.47
C CYS A 7 29.36 18.28 20.02
N LYS A 8 28.30 18.99 19.64
CA LYS A 8 26.94 18.45 19.68
C LYS A 8 26.49 18.22 18.25
N VAL A 9 26.45 16.93 17.90
CA VAL A 9 25.74 16.40 16.74
C VAL A 9 24.29 16.85 16.86
N LEU A 10 23.88 17.78 15.99
CA LEU A 10 22.47 18.10 15.82
C LEU A 10 21.85 16.91 15.10
N GLY A 11 21.11 16.10 15.86
CA GLY A 11 20.23 15.08 15.30
C GLY A 11 19.20 15.75 14.40
N VAL A 12 19.28 15.46 13.11
CA VAL A 12 18.27 15.82 12.13
C VAL A 12 17.01 15.02 12.49
N PHE A 13 16.07 15.67 13.15
CA PHE A 13 14.70 15.18 13.28
C PHE A 13 14.06 15.25 11.90
N ILE A 14 14.10 14.15 11.15
CA ILE A 14 13.28 13.99 9.95
C ILE A 14 11.85 13.81 10.44
N PHE A 15 11.02 14.86 10.32
CA PHE A 15 9.57 14.71 10.42
C PHE A 15 9.13 13.75 9.32
N LEU A 16 8.66 12.55 9.70
CA LEU A 16 7.94 11.66 8.78
C LEU A 16 6.62 12.35 8.45
N ASN A 17 6.57 13.08 7.33
CA ASN A 17 5.32 13.55 6.76
C ASN A 17 4.57 12.34 6.23
N VAL A 18 3.52 11.91 6.93
CA VAL A 18 2.53 11.01 6.34
C VAL A 18 1.79 11.84 5.28
N VAL A 19 1.84 11.42 4.01
CA VAL A 19 1.17 12.15 2.94
C VAL A 19 -0.14 11.43 2.64
N SER A 20 -1.26 12.15 2.70
CA SER A 20 -2.59 11.65 2.33
C SER A 20 -3.07 12.42 1.11
N CYS A 21 -3.39 11.70 0.04
CA CYS A 21 -3.96 12.29 -1.17
C CYS A 21 -5.49 12.24 -1.08
N SER A 22 -6.15 13.34 -0.68
CA SER A 22 -7.62 13.41 -0.60
C SER A 22 -8.26 13.28 -2.00
N LYS A 23 -9.28 12.42 -2.13
CA LYS A 23 -10.08 12.20 -3.35
C LYS A 23 -11.51 12.72 -3.06
N ASP A 24 -11.96 13.77 -3.74
CA ASP A 24 -13.36 14.21 -3.67
C ASP A 24 -14.26 13.25 -4.46
N ASN A 25 -15.25 12.64 -3.80
CA ASN A 25 -16.22 11.75 -4.42
C ASN A 25 -17.66 12.17 -4.04
N THR A 26 -18.36 12.83 -4.97
CA THR A 26 -19.83 12.90 -4.98
C THR A 26 -20.35 11.84 -5.95
N VAL A 27 -21.03 10.80 -5.45
CA VAL A 27 -21.63 9.74 -6.28
C VAL A 27 -23.13 9.61 -6.00
N THR A 28 -23.90 9.53 -7.08
CA THR A 28 -25.30 9.08 -7.14
C THR A 28 -25.33 7.72 -7.85
N PRO A 29 -26.14 6.72 -7.44
CA PRO A 29 -26.02 5.35 -7.95
C PRO A 29 -26.88 5.10 -9.19
N SER A 30 -26.38 4.25 -10.10
CA SER A 30 -27.21 3.57 -11.10
C SER A 30 -26.77 2.11 -11.27
N SER A 31 -27.77 1.23 -11.26
CA SER A 31 -27.74 -0.22 -11.37
C SER A 31 -27.47 -0.74 -12.78
N GLY A 32 -26.76 -1.87 -12.90
CA GLY A 32 -26.63 -2.67 -14.12
C GLY A 32 -26.23 -4.12 -13.81
N ASN A 33 -26.88 -5.08 -14.47
CA ASN A 33 -27.03 -6.49 -14.10
C ASN A 33 -26.08 -7.44 -14.86
N SER A 34 -25.57 -8.45 -14.14
CA SER A 34 -25.14 -9.84 -14.46
C SER A 34 -24.89 -10.33 -15.90
N THR A 35 -23.82 -11.14 -16.09
CA THR A 35 -23.92 -12.53 -16.61
C THR A 35 -22.64 -13.38 -16.40
N GLY A 36 -22.80 -14.58 -15.83
CA GLY A 36 -22.25 -15.87 -16.32
C GLY A 36 -20.84 -16.34 -15.88
N GLY A 37 -20.75 -17.51 -15.23
CA GLY A 37 -19.48 -18.27 -15.11
C GLY A 37 -19.41 -19.41 -14.09
N THR A 38 -19.75 -20.62 -14.55
CA THR A 38 -19.23 -21.97 -14.19
C THR A 38 -19.06 -22.41 -12.72
N SER A 39 -19.85 -23.43 -12.36
CA SER A 39 -19.76 -24.25 -11.15
C SER A 39 -18.48 -25.10 -11.13
N GLY A 40 -17.48 -24.64 -10.35
CA GLY A 40 -16.36 -25.44 -9.86
C GLY A 40 -16.49 -25.54 -8.35
N GLY A 41 -16.20 -26.71 -7.77
CA GLY A 41 -16.44 -27.04 -6.36
C GLY A 41 -16.09 -25.89 -5.40
N THR A 42 -17.07 -25.48 -4.61
CA THR A 42 -16.98 -24.38 -3.64
C THR A 42 -16.08 -24.77 -2.48
N THR A 43 -14.76 -24.69 -2.67
CA THR A 43 -13.82 -24.64 -1.55
C THR A 43 -13.96 -23.25 -0.90
N THR A 44 -14.31 -23.23 0.38
CA THR A 44 -14.36 -21.98 1.14
C THR A 44 -12.97 -21.34 1.17
N PRO A 45 -12.82 -20.06 0.78
CA PRO A 45 -11.52 -19.37 0.84
C PRO A 45 -10.89 -19.49 2.23
N GLN A 46 -9.60 -19.81 2.29
CA GLN A 46 -8.86 -19.98 3.54
C GLN A 46 -7.90 -18.81 3.76
N PHE A 47 -7.75 -18.43 5.03
CA PHE A 47 -6.71 -17.48 5.43
C PHE A 47 -5.34 -18.13 5.31
N THR A 48 -4.37 -17.38 4.80
CA THR A 48 -3.04 -17.88 4.46
C THR A 48 -1.92 -17.23 5.27
N GLY A 49 -2.19 -16.12 5.97
CA GLY A 49 -1.21 -15.39 6.77
C GLY A 49 -1.39 -15.51 8.28
N PRO A 50 -0.41 -15.04 9.07
CA PRO A 50 0.85 -14.43 8.62
C PRO A 50 1.85 -15.40 7.98
N ASN A 51 2.59 -14.96 6.96
CA ASN A 51 3.72 -15.70 6.40
C ASN A 51 4.93 -15.62 7.35
N THR A 52 5.16 -16.70 8.10
CA THR A 52 6.28 -16.82 9.07
C THR A 52 7.63 -17.08 8.41
N GLY A 53 7.63 -17.45 7.12
CA GLY A 53 8.83 -17.71 6.32
C GLY A 53 9.11 -16.62 5.27
N ALA A 54 8.64 -15.39 5.50
CA ALA A 54 8.88 -14.28 4.57
C ALA A 54 10.39 -14.04 4.38
N THR A 55 10.82 -13.91 3.12
CA THR A 55 12.21 -13.64 2.75
C THR A 55 12.52 -12.18 3.03
N ASN A 56 13.65 -11.90 3.69
CA ASN A 56 14.10 -10.53 3.92
C ASN A 56 14.22 -9.71 2.62
N LEU A 57 14.09 -8.39 2.75
CA LEU A 57 14.18 -7.42 1.66
C LEU A 57 13.11 -7.59 0.58
N THR A 58 11.92 -8.06 1.00
CA THR A 58 10.74 -8.17 0.13
C THR A 58 9.63 -7.21 0.56
N VAL A 59 8.69 -7.00 -0.36
CA VAL A 59 7.38 -6.44 -0.04
C VAL A 59 6.49 -7.56 0.50
N ARG A 60 5.92 -7.35 1.68
CA ARG A 60 4.84 -8.17 2.24
C ARG A 60 3.51 -7.56 1.84
N LEU A 61 2.81 -8.24 0.95
CA LEU A 61 1.51 -7.83 0.46
C LEU A 61 0.42 -8.54 1.28
N ILE A 62 -0.35 -7.75 2.02
CA ILE A 62 -1.32 -8.24 2.97
C ILE A 62 -2.71 -7.81 2.52
N TYR A 63 -3.62 -8.78 2.45
CA TYR A 63 -5.04 -8.52 2.38
C TYR A 63 -5.65 -8.75 3.78
N LEU A 64 -5.96 -7.64 4.46
CA LEU A 64 -6.50 -7.61 5.81
C LEU A 64 -8.03 -7.59 5.77
N VAL A 65 -8.65 -8.63 6.33
CA VAL A 65 -10.11 -8.80 6.38
C VAL A 65 -10.59 -8.47 7.80
N PRO A 66 -11.44 -7.45 8.00
CA PRO A 66 -12.02 -7.15 9.31
C PRO A 66 -12.78 -8.31 9.94
N ALA A 67 -12.90 -8.31 11.27
CA ALA A 67 -13.53 -9.38 12.06
C ALA A 67 -14.98 -9.67 11.64
N ASP A 68 -15.71 -8.66 11.19
CA ASP A 68 -17.11 -8.71 10.72
C ASP A 68 -17.27 -8.99 9.22
N ARG A 69 -16.20 -9.30 8.48
CA ARG A 69 -16.24 -9.59 7.04
C ARG A 69 -15.77 -11.00 6.67
N ALA A 70 -16.25 -11.51 5.55
CA ALA A 70 -15.78 -12.78 4.99
C ALA A 70 -14.57 -12.57 4.08
N LEU A 71 -13.68 -13.57 3.99
CA LEU A 71 -12.58 -13.54 3.03
C LEU A 71 -13.13 -13.53 1.61
N ASN A 72 -12.74 -12.53 0.81
CA ASN A 72 -13.12 -12.41 -0.59
C ASN A 72 -11.97 -12.85 -1.48
N GLN A 73 -12.11 -14.01 -2.13
CA GLN A 73 -11.07 -14.55 -3.01
C GLN A 73 -10.80 -13.63 -4.21
N GLN A 74 -11.82 -12.94 -4.73
CA GLN A 74 -11.64 -12.01 -5.86
C GLN A 74 -10.71 -10.85 -5.50
N TYR A 75 -10.73 -10.39 -4.24
CA TYR A 75 -9.81 -9.37 -3.75
C TYR A 75 -8.38 -9.90 -3.66
N THR A 76 -8.19 -11.11 -3.14
CA THR A 76 -6.86 -11.78 -3.13
C THR A 76 -6.27 -11.89 -4.54
N ASP A 77 -7.08 -12.34 -5.51
CA ASP A 77 -6.66 -12.55 -6.89
C ASP A 77 -6.35 -11.21 -7.58
N ALA A 78 -7.20 -10.21 -7.40
CA ALA A 78 -7.02 -8.89 -8.00
C ALA A 78 -5.81 -8.14 -7.42
N VAL A 79 -5.56 -8.25 -6.12
CA VAL A 79 -4.36 -7.72 -5.46
C VAL A 79 -3.08 -8.39 -5.98
N THR A 80 -3.12 -9.72 -6.18
CA THR A 80 -2.01 -10.48 -6.80
C THR A 80 -1.74 -10.00 -8.23
N ALA A 81 -2.79 -9.82 -9.04
CA ALA A 81 -2.67 -9.35 -10.41
C ALA A 81 -2.13 -7.91 -10.47
N GLY A 82 -2.61 -7.03 -9.59
CA GLY A 82 -2.17 -5.63 -9.51
C GLY A 82 -0.69 -5.50 -9.14
N VAL A 83 -0.23 -6.22 -8.11
CA VAL A 83 1.20 -6.16 -7.72
C VAL A 83 2.13 -6.75 -8.77
N THR A 84 1.66 -7.77 -9.52
CA THR A 84 2.43 -8.35 -10.63
C THR A 84 2.63 -7.33 -11.74
N GLN A 85 1.60 -6.55 -12.08
CA GLN A 85 1.70 -5.43 -13.03
C GLN A 85 2.66 -4.35 -12.53
N LEU A 86 2.59 -3.97 -11.25
CA LEU A 86 3.51 -3.00 -10.65
C LEU A 86 4.95 -3.49 -10.71
N THR A 87 5.21 -4.74 -10.32
CA THR A 87 6.56 -5.31 -10.34
C THR A 87 7.17 -5.26 -11.74
N ALA A 88 6.38 -5.60 -12.77
CA ALA A 88 6.79 -5.52 -14.17
C ALA A 88 7.02 -4.07 -14.64
N TRP A 89 6.13 -3.14 -14.28
CA TRP A 89 6.24 -1.73 -14.67
C TRP A 89 7.40 -1.01 -13.98
N TYR A 90 7.66 -1.27 -12.69
CA TYR A 90 8.83 -0.75 -11.98
C TYR A 90 10.11 -1.24 -12.67
N LYS A 91 10.17 -2.54 -13.02
CA LYS A 91 11.31 -3.15 -13.72
C LYS A 91 11.62 -2.47 -15.06
N SER A 92 10.60 -2.24 -15.89
CA SER A 92 10.77 -1.63 -17.20
C SER A 92 11.11 -0.14 -17.10
N THR A 93 10.44 0.59 -16.21
CA THR A 93 10.55 2.05 -16.10
C THR A 93 11.85 2.52 -15.45
N LEU A 94 12.42 1.71 -14.54
CA LEU A 94 13.70 2.01 -13.89
C LEU A 94 14.89 1.94 -14.85
N GLY A 95 14.80 1.14 -15.92
CA GLY A 95 15.87 0.99 -16.93
C GLY A 95 17.09 0.20 -16.47
N THR A 96 17.14 -0.27 -15.21
CA THR A 96 18.24 -1.06 -14.63
C THR A 96 17.92 -2.55 -14.54
N ASN A 97 16.74 -2.98 -15.02
CA ASN A 97 16.21 -4.33 -14.89
C ASN A 97 15.96 -4.80 -13.43
N LYS A 98 16.14 -3.92 -12.44
CA LYS A 98 15.81 -4.14 -11.03
C LYS A 98 14.34 -3.85 -10.76
N THR A 99 13.77 -4.54 -9.79
CA THR A 99 12.43 -4.24 -9.26
C THR A 99 12.34 -4.68 -7.80
N PHE A 100 11.26 -4.31 -7.11
CA PHE A 100 11.02 -4.81 -5.77
C PHE A 100 10.62 -6.28 -5.80
N HIS A 101 10.97 -7.03 -4.76
CA HIS A 101 10.72 -8.47 -4.69
C HIS A 101 9.52 -8.82 -3.83
N LEU A 102 8.83 -9.88 -4.22
CA LEU A 102 7.68 -10.44 -3.50
C LEU A 102 8.08 -11.77 -2.86
N ASN A 103 7.35 -12.17 -1.83
CA ASN A 103 7.44 -13.51 -1.27
C ASN A 103 6.82 -14.55 -2.21
N THR A 104 7.21 -15.82 -2.07
CA THR A 104 6.60 -16.94 -2.82
C THR A 104 5.08 -17.00 -2.59
N GLN A 105 4.66 -16.82 -1.34
CA GLN A 105 3.29 -16.47 -1.02
C GLN A 105 3.10 -14.98 -1.30
N ILE A 106 2.56 -14.65 -2.47
CA ILE A 106 2.44 -13.26 -2.92
C ILE A 106 1.52 -12.47 -1.98
N VAL A 107 0.32 -13.00 -1.69
CA VAL A 107 -0.65 -12.34 -0.79
C VAL A 107 -0.83 -13.14 0.48
N GLU A 108 -0.64 -12.47 1.61
CA GLU A 108 -1.01 -12.95 2.93
C GLU A 108 -2.45 -12.50 3.24
N THR A 109 -3.38 -13.43 3.33
CA THR A 109 -4.74 -13.11 3.78
C THR A 109 -4.79 -13.25 5.30
N ILE A 110 -5.08 -12.16 6.01
CA ILE A 110 -5.07 -12.10 7.47
C ILE A 110 -6.43 -11.61 7.96
N LYS A 111 -6.96 -12.29 8.99
CA LYS A 111 -8.18 -11.88 9.69
C LYS A 111 -7.80 -10.90 10.81
N SER A 112 -8.34 -9.69 10.76
CA SER A 112 -8.22 -8.72 11.84
C SER A 112 -9.10 -9.11 13.01
N THR A 113 -8.71 -8.65 14.21
CA THR A 113 -9.56 -8.69 15.41
C THR A 113 -10.56 -7.52 15.47
N GLN A 114 -10.39 -6.54 14.58
CA GLN A 114 -11.18 -5.32 14.54
C GLN A 114 -12.26 -5.38 13.45
N ASN A 115 -13.45 -4.86 13.76
CA ASN A 115 -14.53 -4.69 12.78
C ASN A 115 -14.17 -3.58 11.76
N ALA A 116 -14.81 -3.60 10.59
CA ALA A 116 -14.47 -2.68 9.51
C ALA A 116 -14.60 -1.20 9.91
N ALA A 117 -15.62 -0.86 10.72
CA ALA A 117 -15.83 0.50 11.19
C ALA A 117 -14.69 1.02 12.10
N TRP A 118 -13.94 0.12 12.76
CA TRP A 118 -12.86 0.49 13.67
C TRP A 118 -11.73 1.21 12.94
N PHE A 119 -11.41 0.82 11.70
CA PHE A 119 -10.27 1.38 10.97
C PHE A 119 -10.39 2.88 10.74
N ASN A 120 -11.59 3.41 10.53
CA ASN A 120 -11.79 4.85 10.33
C ASN A 120 -12.24 5.61 11.59
N ALA A 121 -12.34 4.92 12.74
CA ALA A 121 -12.77 5.50 14.00
C ALA A 121 -11.62 6.19 14.75
N SER A 122 -11.97 7.16 15.60
CA SER A 122 -11.03 7.79 16.53
C SER A 122 -10.82 6.86 17.72
N ASN A 123 -9.69 6.15 17.72
CA ASN A 123 -9.33 5.17 18.72
C ASN A 123 -7.96 5.55 19.33
N SER A 124 -7.53 4.83 20.35
CA SER A 124 -6.24 5.08 21.02
C SER A 124 -5.02 5.00 20.09
N THR A 125 -5.16 4.34 18.94
CA THR A 125 -4.10 4.10 17.95
C THR A 125 -4.15 5.04 16.74
N SER A 126 -5.15 5.91 16.64
CA SER A 126 -5.46 6.64 15.39
C SER A 126 -4.62 7.89 15.19
N GLY A 127 -3.91 8.34 16.23
CA GLY A 127 -3.26 9.65 16.24
C GLY A 127 -4.26 10.79 16.44
N THR A 128 -3.85 12.02 16.18
CA THR A 128 -4.66 13.24 16.45
C THR A 128 -5.37 13.79 15.22
N ASP A 129 -4.96 13.37 14.02
CA ASP A 129 -5.48 13.90 12.77
C ASP A 129 -6.38 12.87 12.08
N ALA A 130 -7.66 13.22 11.97
CA ALA A 130 -8.72 12.36 11.46
C ALA A 130 -8.46 11.86 10.03
N GLN A 131 -7.74 12.63 9.21
CA GLN A 131 -7.44 12.20 7.85
C GLN A 131 -6.50 10.98 7.79
N TYR A 132 -5.79 10.69 8.89
CA TYR A 132 -4.84 9.57 8.98
C TYR A 132 -5.30 8.45 9.91
N TYR A 133 -6.53 8.49 10.43
CA TYR A 133 -7.05 7.45 11.31
C TYR A 133 -6.97 6.07 10.66
N PHE A 134 -7.45 5.95 9.42
CA PHE A 134 -7.38 4.71 8.64
C PHE A 134 -5.96 4.15 8.54
N TYR A 135 -5.00 4.98 8.11
CA TYR A 135 -3.60 4.58 7.97
C TYR A 135 -2.99 4.14 9.30
N ASN A 136 -3.14 4.95 10.35
CA ASN A 136 -2.54 4.67 11.65
C ASN A 136 -3.15 3.43 12.30
N ASN A 137 -4.47 3.26 12.21
CA ASN A 137 -5.17 2.10 12.71
C ASN A 137 -4.75 0.83 11.96
N ALA A 138 -4.69 0.86 10.62
CA ALA A 138 -4.22 -0.26 9.82
C ALA A 138 -2.76 -0.66 10.16
N ARG A 139 -1.87 0.32 10.29
CA ARG A 139 -0.46 0.07 10.65
C ARG A 139 -0.34 -0.58 12.03
N ASN A 140 -1.09 -0.08 13.02
CA ASN A 140 -1.05 -0.62 14.37
C ASN A 140 -1.69 -1.99 14.49
N ASP A 141 -2.78 -2.27 13.77
CA ASP A 141 -3.39 -3.60 13.73
C ASP A 141 -2.44 -4.63 13.10
N ILE A 142 -1.79 -4.28 11.97
CA ILE A 142 -0.79 -5.15 11.34
C ILE A 142 0.42 -5.39 12.26
N LYS A 143 0.90 -4.36 12.97
CA LYS A 143 1.94 -4.54 14.00
C LYS A 143 1.52 -5.55 15.07
N SER A 144 0.29 -5.45 15.56
CA SER A 144 -0.26 -6.36 16.56
C SER A 144 -0.39 -7.79 16.02
N LEU A 145 -0.92 -7.95 14.81
CA LEU A 145 -1.17 -9.25 14.18
C LEU A 145 0.13 -9.99 13.81
N LEU A 146 1.16 -9.25 13.40
CA LEU A 146 2.44 -9.83 13.03
C LEU A 146 3.39 -10.01 14.24
N GLY A 147 3.18 -9.27 15.33
CA GLY A 147 4.02 -9.35 16.52
C GLY A 147 5.50 -9.15 16.19
N THR A 148 6.35 -10.10 16.62
CA THR A 148 7.79 -10.09 16.32
C THR A 148 8.13 -10.27 14.83
N GLY A 149 7.15 -10.64 14.00
CA GLY A 149 7.29 -10.72 12.55
C GLY A 149 7.14 -9.36 11.84
N TYR A 150 6.76 -8.30 12.57
CA TYR A 150 6.75 -6.94 12.04
C TYR A 150 8.15 -6.32 12.11
N ASP A 151 8.75 -5.99 10.96
CA ASP A 151 10.11 -5.46 10.88
C ASP A 151 10.30 -4.64 9.59
N GLU A 152 10.12 -3.31 9.68
CA GLU A 152 10.33 -2.37 8.56
C GLU A 152 11.81 -2.28 8.11
N SER A 153 12.76 -2.85 8.88
CA SER A 153 14.14 -2.98 8.42
C SER A 153 14.33 -4.14 7.43
N LYS A 154 13.41 -5.11 7.44
CA LYS A 154 13.44 -6.30 6.57
C LYS A 154 12.36 -6.26 5.49
N TYR A 155 11.26 -5.56 5.71
CA TYR A 155 10.10 -5.61 4.83
C TYR A 155 9.57 -4.22 4.52
N VAL A 156 8.96 -4.09 3.36
CA VAL A 156 8.02 -3.02 3.05
C VAL A 156 6.62 -3.62 3.04
N TYR A 157 5.65 -2.96 3.64
CA TYR A 157 4.28 -3.47 3.76
C TYR A 157 3.35 -2.77 2.78
N LEU A 158 2.69 -3.56 1.92
CA LEU A 158 1.56 -3.12 1.11
C LEU A 158 0.29 -3.78 1.64
N VAL A 159 -0.53 -3.01 2.35
CA VAL A 159 -1.69 -3.54 3.07
C VAL A 159 -2.97 -3.02 2.44
N TYR A 160 -3.79 -3.92 1.90
CA TYR A 160 -5.16 -3.62 1.54
C TYR A 160 -6.06 -4.04 2.69
N VAL A 161 -6.93 -3.13 3.15
CA VAL A 161 -7.89 -3.42 4.22
C VAL A 161 -9.29 -3.40 3.62
N ASP A 162 -10.07 -4.45 3.86
CA ASP A 162 -11.49 -4.52 3.48
C ASP A 162 -12.34 -3.66 4.42
N ALA A 163 -12.04 -2.36 4.51
CA ALA A 163 -12.74 -1.40 5.36
C ALA A 163 -12.78 -0.04 4.67
N GLN A 164 -13.83 0.74 4.95
CA GLN A 164 -13.94 2.09 4.43
C GLN A 164 -12.80 2.98 4.96
N GLY A 165 -12.25 3.79 4.07
CA GLY A 165 -11.28 4.84 4.37
C GLY A 165 -11.36 5.89 3.28
N ALA A 166 -10.98 7.13 3.59
CA ALA A 166 -11.07 8.24 2.65
C ALA A 166 -10.14 8.05 1.44
N THR A 167 -8.90 7.62 1.70
CA THR A 167 -7.89 7.42 0.67
C THR A 167 -6.82 6.44 1.13
N GLY A 168 -6.04 5.94 0.15
CA GLY A 168 -4.81 5.22 0.43
C GLY A 168 -3.73 6.18 0.92
N ALA A 169 -2.82 5.68 1.75
CA ALA A 169 -1.71 6.48 2.25
C ALA A 169 -0.46 5.61 2.44
N GLY A 170 0.69 6.22 2.16
CA GLY A 170 2.01 5.62 2.29
C GLY A 170 2.97 6.49 3.08
N ALA A 171 3.83 5.83 3.85
CA ALA A 171 5.04 6.42 4.43
C ALA A 171 6.13 5.35 4.48
N LEU A 172 7.36 5.73 4.83
CA LEU A 172 8.51 4.83 4.81
C LEU A 172 8.19 3.46 5.46
N GLY A 173 8.34 2.39 4.68
CA GLY A 173 8.12 1.01 5.13
C GLY A 173 6.67 0.51 5.11
N PHE A 174 5.66 1.36 5.00
CA PHE A 174 4.26 0.94 5.15
C PHE A 174 3.25 1.75 4.35
N THR A 175 2.33 1.05 3.68
CA THR A 175 1.17 1.62 3.00
C THR A 175 -0.12 0.92 3.44
N ALA A 176 -1.21 1.70 3.51
CA ALA A 176 -2.55 1.19 3.72
C ALA A 176 -3.47 1.67 2.61
N MET A 177 -4.20 0.72 2.00
CA MET A 177 -5.14 0.93 0.91
C MET A 177 -6.55 0.55 1.39
N PRO A 178 -7.55 1.45 1.34
CA PRO A 178 -8.92 1.17 1.78
C PRO A 178 -9.72 0.30 0.80
N GLU A 179 -10.93 -0.07 1.21
CA GLU A 179 -11.86 -0.92 0.46
C GLU A 179 -12.10 -0.42 -0.97
N ASN A 180 -12.12 0.90 -1.20
CA ASN A 180 -12.32 1.44 -2.55
C ASN A 180 -11.21 1.01 -3.51
N ASP A 181 -9.98 0.81 -3.04
CA ASP A 181 -8.89 0.30 -3.86
C ASP A 181 -9.09 -1.18 -4.18
N LEU A 182 -9.63 -2.00 -3.25
CA LEU A 182 -10.03 -3.39 -3.52
C LEU A 182 -11.18 -3.49 -4.53
N LYS A 183 -12.22 -2.65 -4.35
CA LYS A 183 -13.34 -2.53 -5.28
C LYS A 183 -12.86 -2.07 -6.66
N GLY A 184 -11.93 -1.12 -6.69
CA GLY A 184 -11.32 -0.62 -7.91
C GLY A 184 -10.54 -1.70 -8.67
N LEU A 185 -9.75 -2.52 -7.96
CA LEU A 185 -9.03 -3.64 -8.55
C LEU A 185 -9.95 -4.74 -9.10
N THR A 186 -11.18 -4.84 -8.59
CA THR A 186 -12.20 -5.79 -9.05
C THR A 186 -13.26 -5.16 -9.96
N ASN A 187 -12.98 -3.98 -10.53
CA ASN A 187 -13.86 -3.31 -11.49
C ASN A 187 -15.27 -2.99 -10.93
N GLN A 188 -15.36 -2.72 -9.63
CA GLN A 188 -16.59 -2.28 -8.94
C GLN A 188 -16.65 -0.75 -8.76
N MET A 189 -15.67 -0.02 -9.32
CA MET A 189 -15.58 1.43 -9.31
C MET A 189 -15.63 1.97 -10.74
N THR A 190 -15.92 3.26 -10.90
CA THR A 190 -16.07 3.92 -12.20
C THR A 190 -14.75 4.08 -12.96
N GLU A 191 -13.65 4.27 -12.23
CA GLU A 191 -12.32 4.44 -12.78
C GLU A 191 -11.74 3.09 -13.22
N PRO A 192 -10.92 3.07 -14.28
CA PRO A 192 -10.35 1.83 -14.79
C PRO A 192 -9.46 1.16 -13.73
N VAL A 193 -9.42 -0.18 -13.73
CA VAL A 193 -8.56 -0.99 -12.85
C VAL A 193 -7.12 -0.48 -12.82
N SER A 194 -6.58 -0.03 -13.96
CA SER A 194 -5.20 0.48 -14.06
C SER A 194 -4.94 1.70 -13.18
N ARG A 195 -5.92 2.58 -12.96
CA ARG A 195 -5.81 3.71 -12.03
C ARG A 195 -5.64 3.25 -10.59
N TRP A 196 -6.26 2.14 -10.20
CA TRP A 196 -6.17 1.58 -8.85
C TRP A 196 -4.83 0.87 -8.63
N VAL A 197 -4.36 0.16 -9.66
CA VAL A 197 -2.98 -0.37 -9.71
C VAL A 197 -1.96 0.76 -9.59
N GLY A 198 -2.11 1.83 -10.37
CA GLY A 198 -1.25 3.02 -10.29
C GLY A 198 -1.29 3.68 -8.92
N GLY A 199 -2.47 3.78 -8.31
CA GLY A 199 -2.64 4.36 -6.96
C GLY A 199 -1.85 3.59 -5.91
N ALA A 200 -1.93 2.26 -5.91
CA ALA A 200 -1.08 1.43 -5.05
C ALA A 200 0.41 1.59 -5.39
N GLY A 201 0.76 1.77 -6.67
CA GLY A 201 2.12 2.09 -7.10
C GLY A 201 2.66 3.40 -6.53
N HIS A 202 1.82 4.44 -6.43
CA HIS A 202 2.15 5.73 -5.82
C HIS A 202 2.41 5.59 -4.33
N GLU A 203 1.48 5.00 -3.57
CA GLU A 203 1.66 4.82 -2.13
C GLU A 203 2.86 3.91 -1.83
N LEU A 204 3.05 2.86 -2.61
CA LEU A 204 4.21 1.97 -2.47
C LEU A 204 5.52 2.72 -2.75
N GLY A 205 5.51 3.69 -3.66
CA GLY A 205 6.63 4.61 -3.87
C GLY A 205 6.98 5.39 -2.61
N HIS A 206 5.99 5.91 -1.88
CA HIS A 206 6.21 6.54 -0.57
C HIS A 206 6.81 5.58 0.45
N ALA A 207 6.39 4.32 0.46
CA ALA A 207 6.98 3.31 1.35
C ALA A 207 8.41 2.94 1.00
N PHE A 208 8.83 3.14 -0.26
CA PHE A 208 10.24 3.08 -0.67
C PHE A 208 11.01 4.39 -0.44
N GLY A 209 10.37 5.41 0.13
CA GLY A 209 11.00 6.69 0.47
C GLY A 209 10.95 7.74 -0.65
N LEU A 210 10.11 7.56 -1.67
CA LEU A 210 9.90 8.58 -2.69
C LEU A 210 9.04 9.73 -2.14
N PRO A 211 9.46 11.00 -2.27
CA PRO A 211 8.60 12.14 -1.97
C PRO A 211 7.66 12.43 -3.16
N HIS A 212 6.65 13.27 -2.92
CA HIS A 212 6.02 13.99 -4.04
C HIS A 212 7.05 14.90 -4.70
N PRO A 213 7.01 15.06 -6.04
CA PRO A 213 7.98 15.90 -6.72
C PRO A 213 7.63 17.38 -6.57
N ASP A 214 8.63 18.22 -6.29
CA ASP A 214 8.46 19.67 -6.14
C ASP A 214 7.85 20.33 -7.39
N ASN A 215 8.14 19.77 -8.57
CA ASN A 215 7.66 20.28 -9.85
C ASN A 215 6.21 19.88 -10.18
N GLN A 216 5.57 19.06 -9.34
CA GLN A 216 4.18 18.61 -9.52
C GLN A 216 3.89 18.06 -10.93
N ASN A 217 4.87 17.39 -11.54
CA ASN A 217 4.73 16.89 -12.90
C ASN A 217 3.54 15.91 -12.98
N PRO A 218 2.49 16.20 -13.77
CA PRO A 218 1.27 15.40 -13.78
C PRO A 218 1.47 14.00 -14.38
N GLN A 219 2.59 13.77 -15.09
CA GLN A 219 2.95 12.44 -15.59
C GLN A 219 3.72 11.61 -14.57
N ALA A 220 4.26 12.21 -13.50
CA ALA A 220 5.02 11.49 -12.50
C ALA A 220 4.10 10.59 -11.67
N LEU A 221 4.48 9.31 -11.51
CA LEU A 221 3.74 8.38 -10.65
C LEU A 221 3.54 8.97 -9.25
N MET A 222 4.60 9.59 -8.70
CA MET A 222 4.63 10.22 -7.38
C MET A 222 3.87 11.56 -7.31
N TRP A 223 3.07 11.91 -8.31
CA TRP A 223 2.10 13.00 -8.24
C TRP A 223 0.74 12.49 -8.72
N THR A 224 0.16 13.04 -9.79
CA THR A 224 -1.10 12.58 -10.36
C THR A 224 -0.94 11.51 -11.43
N GLY A 225 0.28 11.13 -11.81
CA GLY A 225 0.54 10.18 -12.91
C GLY A 225 -0.09 8.80 -12.69
N TYR A 226 -0.38 8.43 -11.44
CA TYR A 226 -1.09 7.18 -11.15
C TYR A 226 -2.45 7.07 -11.85
N THR A 227 -3.11 8.18 -12.20
CA THR A 227 -4.40 8.16 -12.91
C THR A 227 -4.27 7.71 -14.37
N ILE A 228 -3.08 7.81 -14.95
CA ILE A 228 -2.77 7.41 -16.33
C ILE A 228 -1.89 6.16 -16.41
N PHE A 229 -1.71 5.43 -15.30
CA PHE A 229 -0.95 4.18 -15.27
C PHE A 229 -1.47 3.20 -16.35
N PRO A 230 -0.59 2.51 -17.10
CA PRO A 230 0.87 2.44 -16.96
C PRO A 230 1.66 3.52 -17.72
N ASN A 231 1.01 4.52 -18.31
CA ASN A 231 1.64 5.53 -19.18
C ASN A 231 2.32 6.69 -18.40
N CYS A 232 2.46 6.56 -17.08
CA CYS A 232 3.18 7.51 -16.22
C CYS A 232 4.69 7.24 -16.22
N ILE A 233 5.44 8.10 -15.54
CA ILE A 233 6.90 8.04 -15.46
C ILE A 233 7.40 8.02 -14.01
N PHE A 234 8.60 7.48 -13.83
CA PHE A 234 9.48 7.90 -12.74
C PHE A 234 10.38 9.04 -13.21
N GLN A 235 10.53 10.07 -12.39
CA GLN A 235 11.49 11.14 -12.62
C GLN A 235 12.90 10.68 -12.24
N ALA A 236 13.92 11.44 -12.65
CA ALA A 236 15.32 11.06 -12.43
C ALA A 236 15.65 10.85 -10.93
N ASN A 237 15.10 11.69 -10.06
CA ASN A 237 15.26 11.56 -8.61
C ASN A 237 14.63 10.25 -8.08
N ASP A 238 13.40 9.95 -8.52
CA ASP A 238 12.71 8.71 -8.14
C ASP A 238 13.53 7.48 -8.52
N LYS A 239 14.03 7.45 -9.76
CA LYS A 239 14.89 6.36 -10.25
C LYS A 239 16.18 6.23 -9.44
N THR A 240 16.77 7.35 -9.02
CA THR A 240 17.99 7.35 -8.20
C THR A 240 17.74 6.70 -6.84
N ILE A 241 16.65 7.11 -6.15
CA ILE A 241 16.27 6.54 -4.85
C ILE A 241 15.96 5.05 -4.98
N LEU A 242 15.14 4.65 -5.94
CA LEU A 242 14.75 3.25 -6.12
C LEU A 242 15.93 2.35 -6.52
N ASN A 243 16.83 2.80 -7.40
CA ASN A 243 18.01 2.02 -7.79
C ASN A 243 19.03 1.82 -6.65
N GLY A 244 19.03 2.73 -5.66
CA GLY A 244 19.82 2.62 -4.44
C GLY A 244 19.11 1.88 -3.31
N SER A 245 17.84 1.52 -3.47
CA SER A 245 17.07 0.81 -2.44
C SER A 245 17.49 -0.66 -2.33
N LYS A 246 17.70 -1.12 -1.10
CA LYS A 246 18.01 -2.54 -0.80
C LYS A 246 16.87 -3.50 -1.15
N PHE A 247 15.65 -2.99 -1.34
CA PHE A 247 14.50 -3.79 -1.73
C PHE A 247 14.46 -4.04 -3.24
N PHE A 248 15.35 -3.43 -4.03
CA PHE A 248 15.41 -3.51 -5.48
C PHE A 248 16.68 -4.23 -5.95
N TYR A 249 16.53 -5.45 -6.44
CA TYR A 249 17.65 -6.28 -6.93
C TYR A 249 17.28 -7.15 -8.12
#